data_AF-A0A9N9Z160-F1
#
_entry.id   AF-A0A9N9Z160-F1
#
_cell.length_a   1.000
_cell.length_b   1.000
_cell.length_c   1.000
_cell.angle_alpha   90.00
_cell.angle_beta   90.00
_cell.angle_gamma   90.00
#
_symmetry.space_group_name_H-M   'P 1'
#
loop_
_entity.id
_entity.type
_entity.pdbx_description
1 polymer ?
#
loop_
_entity_poly.entity_id
_entity_poly.type
_entity_poly.pdbx_seq_one_letter_code
_entity_poly.pdbx_strand_id
1 'polypeptide(L)'
;MKITTCLSMAASLTISPALANSCAPFPSSIVSFSSDFKQPELPLVKSEFQTQFVQHKWQVKQSKACLTATRNQNLSHITTGYIVNSPSKGFVRVDQANDEGFGTSLFNYANVTQDGQVDNILRMYTANSTTPDIWQGYVNSNFPIFQEDILVQAGAVFSGLVKRTFWAGQVAAWNIMYQGVIPVTVFVNTCNVVVGYDYFAPVERTRVITEFFDLKA
;
A
#
# COMPACT_ATOMS: atom_id res chain seq x y z
N MET A 1 -10.24 -66.75 -23.29
CA MET A 1 -9.96 -65.68 -22.30
C MET A 1 -9.20 -64.58 -23.03
N LYS A 2 -9.84 -63.46 -23.38
CA LYS A 2 -9.21 -62.33 -24.10
C LYS A 2 -8.97 -61.21 -23.09
N ILE A 3 -7.71 -60.80 -22.96
CA ILE A 3 -7.29 -59.69 -22.09
C ILE A 3 -7.32 -58.42 -22.96
N THR A 4 -8.18 -57.47 -22.61
CA THR A 4 -8.26 -56.16 -23.25
C THR A 4 -7.45 -55.18 -22.42
N THR A 5 -6.28 -54.77 -22.93
CA THR A 5 -5.42 -53.79 -22.30
C THR A 5 -5.92 -52.38 -22.61
N CYS A 6 -6.27 -51.60 -21.59
CA CYS A 6 -6.68 -50.21 -21.73
C CYS A 6 -5.45 -49.30 -21.61
N LEU A 7 -5.05 -48.61 -22.69
CA LEU A 7 -4.00 -47.60 -22.64
C LEU A 7 -4.53 -46.33 -21.96
N SER A 8 -3.94 -45.93 -20.84
CA SER A 8 -4.13 -44.61 -20.24
C SER A 8 -3.15 -43.61 -20.88
N MET A 9 -3.69 -42.64 -21.64
CA MET A 9 -2.93 -41.45 -22.06
C MET A 9 -2.78 -40.53 -20.85
N ALA A 10 -1.55 -40.37 -20.36
CA ALA A 10 -1.22 -39.32 -19.41
C ALA A 10 -1.16 -37.98 -20.15
N ALA A 11 -2.14 -37.10 -19.92
CA ALA A 11 -2.09 -35.73 -20.38
C ALA A 11 -1.06 -34.95 -19.54
N SER A 12 0.08 -34.63 -20.14
CA SER A 12 1.06 -33.72 -19.55
C SER A 12 0.47 -32.31 -19.51
N LEU A 13 0.05 -31.87 -18.33
CA LEU A 13 -0.26 -30.47 -18.06
C LEU A 13 1.04 -29.65 -18.23
N THR A 14 1.19 -29.01 -19.38
CA THR A 14 2.19 -27.96 -19.56
C THR A 14 1.75 -26.77 -18.71
N ILE A 15 2.30 -26.68 -17.50
CA ILE A 15 2.22 -25.47 -16.69
C ILE A 15 2.95 -24.39 -17.49
N SER A 16 2.21 -23.49 -18.11
CA SER A 16 2.79 -22.28 -18.69
C SER A 16 3.44 -21.51 -17.54
N PRO A 17 4.74 -21.19 -17.61
CA PRO A 17 5.34 -20.31 -16.61
C PRO A 17 4.57 -18.99 -16.67
N ALA A 18 3.96 -18.62 -15.55
CA ALA A 18 3.47 -17.27 -15.34
C ALA A 18 4.59 -16.31 -15.77
N LEU A 19 4.27 -15.30 -16.59
CA LEU A 19 5.17 -14.24 -17.01
C LEU A 19 6.03 -13.80 -15.80
N ALA A 20 7.27 -14.27 -15.76
CA ALA A 20 8.24 -13.75 -14.82
C ALA A 20 8.38 -12.27 -15.16
N ASN A 21 8.02 -11.38 -14.23
CA ASN A 21 8.11 -9.93 -14.42
C ASN A 21 9.48 -9.58 -15.02
N SER A 22 9.49 -9.11 -16.26
CA SER A 22 10.67 -8.97 -17.11
C SER A 22 11.51 -7.72 -16.82
N CYS A 23 11.42 -7.19 -15.61
CA CYS A 23 12.03 -5.91 -15.25
C CYS A 23 13.50 -6.11 -14.84
N ALA A 24 14.35 -5.18 -15.26
CA ALA A 24 15.76 -5.22 -14.93
C ALA A 24 15.97 -5.15 -13.41
N PRO A 25 16.92 -5.92 -12.84
CA PRO A 25 17.25 -5.80 -11.42
C PRO A 25 17.82 -4.41 -11.12
N PHE A 26 17.77 -4.02 -9.84
CA PHE A 26 18.42 -2.80 -9.39
C PHE A 26 19.93 -2.83 -9.66
N PRO A 27 20.52 -1.76 -10.20
CA PRO A 27 21.96 -1.71 -10.46
C PRO A 27 22.76 -1.68 -9.15
N SER A 28 23.99 -2.20 -9.17
CA SER A 28 24.88 -2.16 -8.00
C SER A 28 25.26 -0.74 -7.57
N SER A 29 25.14 0.24 -8.48
CA SER A 29 25.42 1.66 -8.22
C SER A 29 24.41 2.35 -7.30
N ILE A 30 23.34 1.68 -6.87
CA ILE A 30 22.38 2.25 -5.90
C ILE A 30 22.44 1.56 -4.53
N VAL A 31 23.44 0.71 -4.33
CA VAL A 31 23.77 0.15 -3.00
C VAL A 31 24.43 1.25 -2.17
N SER A 32 23.89 1.56 -0.99
CA SER A 32 24.23 2.77 -0.21
C SER A 32 25.72 2.95 0.15
N PHE A 33 26.51 1.88 0.16
CA PHE A 33 27.94 1.92 0.45
C PHE A 33 28.81 1.49 -0.74
N SER A 34 28.27 1.54 -1.96
CA SER A 34 29.05 1.37 -3.18
C SER A 34 29.89 2.62 -3.45
N SER A 35 31.14 2.43 -3.92
CA SER A 35 31.98 3.54 -4.38
C SER A 35 31.37 4.27 -5.58
N ASP A 36 30.53 3.58 -6.35
CA ASP A 36 29.85 4.11 -7.53
C ASP A 36 28.48 4.71 -7.20
N PHE A 37 28.17 4.89 -5.90
CA PHE A 37 26.84 5.29 -5.48
C PHE A 37 26.42 6.62 -6.09
N LYS A 38 25.26 6.60 -6.76
CA LYS A 38 24.54 7.78 -7.21
C LYS A 38 23.07 7.58 -6.86
N GLN A 39 22.41 8.62 -6.34
CA GLN A 39 20.97 8.57 -6.18
C GLN A 39 20.34 8.24 -7.54
N PRO A 40 19.50 7.18 -7.63
CA PRO A 40 18.81 6.87 -8.86
C PRO A 40 17.89 8.02 -9.28
N GLU A 41 17.64 8.12 -10.59
CA GLU A 41 16.60 9.00 -11.10
C GLU A 41 15.24 8.63 -10.51
N LEU A 42 14.40 9.63 -10.30
CA LEU A 42 13.06 9.44 -9.75
C LEU A 42 12.19 8.70 -10.76
N PRO A 43 11.69 7.49 -10.45
CA PRO A 43 10.89 6.74 -11.38
C PRO A 43 9.47 7.32 -11.45
N LEU A 44 8.88 7.28 -12.64
CA LEU A 44 7.43 7.32 -12.81
C LEU A 44 6.86 5.97 -12.37
N VAL A 45 5.83 6.00 -11.53
CA VAL A 45 5.21 4.79 -10.99
C VAL A 45 4.01 4.35 -11.82
N LYS A 46 3.77 3.04 -11.90
CA LYS A 46 2.49 2.53 -12.44
C LYS A 46 1.36 2.90 -11.50
N SER A 47 0.56 3.86 -11.94
CA SER A 47 -0.40 4.56 -11.09
C SER A 47 -1.79 3.93 -11.13
N GLU A 48 -2.15 3.23 -12.20
CA GLU A 48 -3.40 2.44 -12.24
C GLU A 48 -3.11 1.04 -11.73
N PHE A 49 -3.65 0.70 -10.56
CA PHE A 49 -3.45 -0.63 -10.01
C PHE A 49 -4.56 -1.06 -9.07
N GLN A 50 -4.63 -2.37 -8.89
CA GLN A 50 -5.48 -3.00 -7.90
C GLN A 50 -4.70 -4.11 -7.19
N THR A 51 -4.84 -4.21 -5.88
CA THR A 51 -4.01 -5.10 -5.07
C THR A 51 -4.68 -5.45 -3.75
N GLN A 52 -4.34 -6.61 -3.19
CA GLN A 52 -4.61 -6.88 -1.79
C GLN A 52 -3.60 -6.13 -0.91
N PHE A 53 -3.97 -5.83 0.34
CA PHE A 53 -3.09 -5.19 1.31
C PHE A 53 -3.23 -5.76 2.72
N VAL A 54 -2.16 -5.63 3.49
CA VAL A 54 -2.17 -5.70 4.96
C VAL A 54 -1.63 -4.38 5.48
N GLN A 55 -2.35 -3.76 6.41
CA GLN A 55 -1.93 -2.57 7.12
C GLN A 55 -1.87 -2.85 8.62
N HIS A 56 -0.77 -2.46 9.26
CA HIS A 56 -0.66 -2.49 10.72
C HIS A 56 -0.44 -1.08 11.23
N LYS A 57 -1.25 -0.69 12.20
CA LYS A 57 -1.23 0.60 12.87
C LYS A 57 -0.93 0.38 14.35
N TRP A 58 0.12 0.99 14.88
CA TRP A 58 0.44 0.87 16.30
C TRP A 58 1.07 2.13 16.92
N GLN A 59 0.81 2.31 18.22
CA GLN A 59 1.46 3.30 19.07
C GLN A 59 1.60 2.77 20.49
N VAL A 60 2.75 3.04 21.11
CA VAL A 60 3.01 2.76 22.52
C VAL A 60 2.60 3.96 23.35
N LYS A 61 2.03 3.72 24.54
CA LYS A 61 1.82 4.75 25.57
C LYS A 61 3.06 5.63 25.71
N GLN A 62 2.90 6.94 25.56
CA GLN A 62 3.87 7.86 26.13
C GLN A 62 3.59 8.01 27.62
N SER A 63 4.62 7.83 28.44
CA SER A 63 4.54 8.14 29.87
C SER A 63 4.13 9.61 30.04
N LYS A 64 3.25 9.85 31.02
CA LYS A 64 2.68 11.17 31.36
C LYS A 64 3.75 12.20 31.75
N ALA A 65 4.51 12.74 30.79
CA ALA A 65 5.53 13.74 31.10
C ALA A 65 5.28 15.14 30.53
N CYS A 66 4.33 15.37 29.60
CA CYS A 66 4.17 16.75 29.06
C CYS A 66 2.78 17.18 28.54
N LEU A 67 1.71 16.39 28.57
CA LEU A 67 0.40 16.86 28.06
C LEU A 67 -0.77 16.30 28.88
N THR A 68 -1.64 17.20 29.32
CA THR A 68 -2.86 17.00 30.14
C THR A 68 -4.03 16.32 29.39
N ALA A 69 -3.74 15.48 28.39
CA ALA A 69 -4.77 14.73 27.66
C ALA A 69 -4.58 13.22 27.89
N THR A 70 -5.50 12.65 28.66
CA THR A 70 -5.59 11.22 29.00
C THR A 70 -5.92 10.37 27.77
N ARG A 71 -4.96 10.08 26.88
CA ARG A 71 -5.11 9.02 25.85
C ARG A 71 -4.46 7.73 26.36
N ASN A 72 -5.24 6.93 27.08
CA ASN A 72 -4.77 5.78 27.86
C ASN A 72 -4.94 4.44 27.12
N GLN A 73 -4.55 4.34 25.84
CA GLN A 73 -4.67 3.09 25.07
C GLN A 73 -3.39 2.79 24.26
N ASN A 74 -2.84 1.58 24.46
CA ASN A 74 -1.93 0.99 23.48
C ASN A 74 -2.76 0.66 22.25
N LEU A 75 -2.41 1.21 21.08
CA LEU A 75 -3.06 0.87 19.83
C LEU A 75 -2.23 -0.21 19.14
N SER A 76 -2.89 -1.29 18.74
CA SER A 76 -2.39 -2.24 17.76
C SER A 76 -3.58 -2.72 16.97
N HIS A 77 -3.62 -2.35 15.69
CA HIS A 77 -4.76 -2.59 14.83
C HIS A 77 -4.28 -3.06 13.47
N ILE A 78 -4.65 -4.28 13.09
CA ILE A 78 -4.32 -4.88 11.79
C ILE A 78 -5.59 -4.83 10.94
N THR A 79 -5.41 -4.39 9.70
CA THR A 79 -6.47 -4.33 8.70
C THR A 79 -5.98 -5.03 7.45
N THR A 80 -6.83 -5.84 6.85
CA THR A 80 -6.54 -6.45 5.54
C THR A 80 -7.63 -6.05 4.56
N GLY A 81 -7.32 -6.11 3.27
CA GLY A 81 -8.31 -5.67 2.30
C GLY A 81 -7.80 -5.61 0.88
N TYR A 82 -8.60 -4.96 0.04
CA TYR A 82 -8.35 -4.72 -1.36
C TYR A 82 -8.39 -3.23 -1.66
N ILE A 83 -7.41 -2.74 -2.42
CA ILE A 83 -7.34 -1.35 -2.86
C ILE A 83 -7.38 -1.26 -4.37
N VAL A 84 -8.10 -0.28 -4.89
CA VAL A 84 -8.06 0.16 -6.28
C VAL A 84 -7.59 1.60 -6.28
N ASN A 85 -6.42 1.84 -6.86
CA ASN A 85 -5.89 3.18 -7.09
C ASN A 85 -6.16 3.54 -8.55
N SER A 86 -7.05 4.52 -8.78
CA SER A 86 -7.40 5.01 -10.10
C SER A 86 -7.24 6.53 -10.23
N PRO A 87 -5.99 7.01 -10.37
CA PRO A 87 -5.68 8.41 -10.61
C PRO A 87 -6.40 9.03 -11.80
N SER A 88 -6.57 8.29 -12.90
CA SER A 88 -7.32 8.75 -14.08
C SER A 88 -8.78 9.09 -13.78
N LYS A 89 -9.34 8.51 -12.72
CA LYS A 89 -10.69 8.76 -12.21
C LYS A 89 -10.70 9.66 -10.98
N GLY A 90 -9.53 10.14 -10.54
CA GLY A 90 -9.38 10.90 -9.30
C GLY A 90 -9.88 10.15 -8.09
N PHE A 91 -9.62 8.83 -8.00
CA PHE A 91 -10.34 7.99 -7.06
C PHE A 91 -9.49 6.86 -6.46
N VAL A 92 -9.71 6.58 -5.17
CA VAL A 92 -9.20 5.40 -4.47
C VAL A 92 -10.36 4.69 -3.78
N ARG A 93 -10.55 3.39 -4.07
CA ARG A 93 -11.46 2.53 -3.30
C ARG A 93 -10.67 1.60 -2.42
N VAL A 94 -11.15 1.43 -1.20
CA VAL A 94 -10.58 0.50 -0.23
C VAL A 94 -11.72 -0.35 0.32
N ASP A 95 -11.66 -1.65 0.09
CA ASP A 95 -12.48 -2.62 0.81
C ASP A 95 -11.60 -3.19 1.92
N GLN A 96 -12.01 -3.08 3.17
CA GLN A 96 -11.18 -3.41 4.32
C GLN A 96 -11.94 -4.20 5.38
N ALA A 97 -11.24 -5.12 6.04
CA ALA A 97 -11.72 -5.87 7.18
C ALA A 97 -10.74 -5.78 8.35
N ASN A 98 -11.29 -5.73 9.55
CA ASN A 98 -10.58 -5.78 10.83
C ASN A 98 -11.44 -6.53 11.87
N ASP A 99 -10.97 -6.55 13.12
CA ASP A 99 -11.70 -7.22 14.22
C ASP A 99 -13.05 -6.57 14.54
N GLU A 100 -13.31 -5.34 14.08
CA GLU A 100 -14.53 -4.58 14.33
C GLU A 100 -15.59 -4.78 13.24
N GLY A 101 -15.19 -5.25 12.05
CA GLY A 101 -16.08 -5.53 10.93
C GLY A 101 -15.43 -5.36 9.57
N PHE A 102 -16.29 -5.18 8.57
CA PHE A 102 -15.88 -4.95 7.18
C PHE A 102 -16.46 -3.62 6.69
N GLY A 103 -15.75 -2.92 5.82
CA GLY A 103 -16.31 -1.77 5.15
C GLY A 103 -15.59 -1.39 3.86
N THR A 104 -16.26 -0.52 3.11
CA THR A 104 -15.75 0.06 1.87
C THR A 104 -15.65 1.57 2.03
N SER A 105 -14.47 2.12 1.79
CA SER A 105 -14.24 3.56 1.62
C SER A 105 -14.11 3.90 0.14
N LEU A 106 -14.74 4.99 -0.26
CA LEU A 106 -14.68 5.55 -1.61
C LEU A 106 -14.12 6.97 -1.49
N PHE A 107 -12.81 7.13 -1.69
CA PHE A 107 -12.10 8.41 -1.60
C PHE A 107 -12.09 9.13 -2.95
N ASN A 108 -12.74 10.29 -3.03
CA ASN A 108 -12.82 11.12 -4.22
C ASN A 108 -11.78 12.24 -4.19
N TYR A 109 -10.63 11.98 -4.78
CA TYR A 109 -9.52 12.93 -4.93
C TYR A 109 -9.77 14.02 -5.98
N ALA A 110 -10.87 13.97 -6.73
CA ALA A 110 -11.34 15.11 -7.51
C ALA A 110 -12.11 16.14 -6.65
N ASN A 111 -12.48 15.77 -5.41
CA ASN A 111 -13.18 16.64 -4.47
C ASN A 111 -12.40 16.75 -3.16
N VAL A 112 -11.50 17.73 -3.12
CA VAL A 112 -10.57 17.95 -2.00
C VAL A 112 -10.74 19.37 -1.47
N THR A 113 -10.77 19.52 -0.15
CA THR A 113 -10.82 20.82 0.50
C THR A 113 -9.50 21.58 0.33
N GLN A 114 -9.49 22.88 0.65
CA GLN A 114 -8.29 23.70 0.57
C GLN A 114 -7.15 23.21 1.49
N ASP A 115 -7.49 22.57 2.61
CA ASP A 115 -6.55 21.97 3.56
C ASP A 115 -6.18 20.50 3.23
N GLY A 116 -6.58 19.99 2.06
CA GLY A 116 -6.16 18.69 1.56
C GLY A 116 -6.98 17.50 2.08
N GLN A 117 -8.15 17.74 2.69
CA GLN A 117 -9.06 16.68 3.11
C GLN A 117 -9.86 16.17 1.91
N VAL A 118 -9.99 14.84 1.82
CA VAL A 118 -10.58 14.14 0.69
C VAL A 118 -12.00 13.72 1.04
N ASP A 119 -12.96 13.97 0.15
CA ASP A 119 -14.33 13.46 0.29
C ASP A 119 -14.31 11.93 0.32
N ASN A 120 -14.90 11.34 1.35
CA ASN A 120 -14.97 9.90 1.54
C ASN A 120 -16.41 9.49 1.81
N ILE A 121 -16.89 8.47 1.08
CA ILE A 121 -18.09 7.73 1.42
C ILE A 121 -17.66 6.39 2.02
N LEU A 122 -17.94 6.22 3.30
CA LEU A 122 -17.66 5.01 4.07
C LEU A 122 -18.94 4.21 4.26
N ARG A 123 -18.91 2.92 3.91
CA ARG A 123 -19.96 1.94 4.20
C ARG A 123 -19.39 0.87 5.12
N MET A 124 -19.92 0.74 6.33
CA MET A 124 -19.45 -0.22 7.33
C MET A 124 -20.53 -1.25 7.66
N TYR A 125 -20.13 -2.51 7.79
CA TYR A 125 -20.93 -3.58 8.35
C TYR A 125 -20.33 -3.97 9.69
N THR A 126 -21.07 -3.68 10.76
CA THR A 126 -20.73 -4.12 12.11
C THR A 126 -21.11 -5.58 12.31
N ALA A 127 -20.50 -6.24 13.29
CA ALA A 127 -20.79 -7.62 13.61
C ALA A 127 -22.30 -7.85 13.82
N ASN A 128 -22.85 -8.85 13.12
CA ASN A 128 -24.27 -9.23 13.14
C ASN A 128 -25.25 -8.25 12.47
N SER A 129 -24.79 -7.29 11.67
CA SER A 129 -25.66 -6.45 10.84
C SER A 129 -25.63 -6.86 9.37
N THR A 130 -26.81 -6.93 8.73
CA THR A 130 -26.95 -7.04 7.27
C THR A 130 -27.19 -5.68 6.59
N THR A 131 -27.37 -4.62 7.38
CA THR A 131 -27.58 -3.26 6.90
C THR A 131 -26.32 -2.44 7.18
N PRO A 132 -25.71 -1.81 6.17
CA PRO A 132 -24.52 -1.01 6.40
C PRO A 132 -24.86 0.35 7.02
N ASP A 133 -24.00 0.81 7.92
CA ASP A 133 -23.94 2.21 8.29
C ASP A 133 -23.21 2.98 7.18
N ILE A 134 -23.79 4.09 6.73
CA ILE A 134 -23.21 4.95 5.69
C ILE A 134 -22.83 6.28 6.32
N TRP A 135 -21.56 6.64 6.18
CA TRP A 135 -21.03 7.94 6.56
C TRP A 135 -20.40 8.62 5.35
N GLN A 136 -20.56 9.94 5.25
CA GLN A 136 -19.87 10.75 4.26
C GLN A 136 -19.27 11.99 4.91
N GLY A 137 -18.06 12.34 4.52
CA GLY A 137 -17.40 13.58 4.93
C GLY A 137 -15.97 13.67 4.42
N TYR A 138 -15.34 14.81 4.69
CA TYR A 138 -13.96 15.06 4.32
C TYR A 138 -13.00 14.51 5.39
N VAL A 139 -11.95 13.79 4.97
CA VAL A 139 -10.97 13.18 5.87
C VAL A 139 -9.55 13.36 5.37
N ASN A 140 -8.58 13.34 6.29
CA ASN A 140 -7.20 13.08 5.93
C ASN A 140 -7.06 11.57 5.65
N SER A 141 -7.02 11.19 4.39
CA SER A 141 -7.03 9.79 3.97
C SER A 141 -5.73 9.07 4.37
N ASN A 142 -5.87 7.91 5.02
CA ASN A 142 -4.77 6.98 5.27
C ASN A 142 -4.38 6.17 4.01
N PHE A 143 -5.08 6.38 2.91
CA PHE A 143 -4.95 5.67 1.63
C PHE A 143 -4.70 6.69 0.52
N PRO A 144 -3.45 7.16 0.33
CA PRO A 144 -3.13 8.20 -0.63
C PRO A 144 -3.43 7.75 -2.06
N ILE A 145 -3.66 8.73 -2.95
CA ILE A 145 -3.69 8.48 -4.38
C ILE A 145 -2.28 8.52 -4.93
N PHE A 146 -1.84 7.44 -5.58
CA PHE A 146 -0.53 7.38 -6.21
C PHE A 146 -0.65 7.83 -7.66
N GLN A 147 -0.37 9.11 -7.93
CA GLN A 147 -0.18 9.62 -9.28
C GLN A 147 1.12 9.06 -9.90
N GLU A 148 1.20 8.98 -11.22
CA GLU A 148 2.37 8.45 -11.93
C GLU A 148 3.66 9.20 -11.57
N ASP A 149 3.58 10.51 -11.38
CA ASP A 149 4.69 11.39 -11.08
C ASP A 149 4.80 11.74 -9.58
N ILE A 150 4.13 11.02 -8.68
CA ILE A 150 4.09 11.34 -7.24
C ILE A 150 5.48 11.48 -6.61
N LEU A 151 6.44 10.64 -7.00
CA LEU A 151 7.81 10.70 -6.49
C LEU A 151 8.58 11.89 -7.06
N VAL A 152 8.30 12.26 -8.32
CA VAL A 152 8.89 13.41 -8.99
C VAL A 152 8.37 14.71 -8.39
N GLN A 153 7.04 14.86 -8.31
CA GLN A 153 6.40 16.05 -7.75
C GLN A 153 6.79 16.30 -6.29
N ALA A 154 6.94 15.23 -5.51
CA ALA A 154 7.33 15.35 -4.11
C ALA A 154 8.85 15.51 -3.89
N GLY A 155 9.66 15.47 -4.95
CA GLY A 155 11.13 15.54 -4.85
C GLY A 155 11.70 14.41 -3.99
N ALA A 156 11.27 13.17 -4.25
CA ALA A 156 11.56 12.06 -3.34
C ALA A 156 13.07 11.82 -3.15
N VAL A 157 13.43 11.32 -1.96
CA VAL A 157 14.82 10.98 -1.62
C VAL A 157 14.97 9.47 -1.53
N PHE A 158 15.89 8.91 -2.32
CA PHE A 158 16.19 7.49 -2.28
C PHE A 158 16.82 7.12 -0.93
N SER A 159 16.22 6.14 -0.26
CA SER A 159 16.60 5.73 1.10
C SER A 159 17.31 4.38 1.16
N GLY A 160 17.47 3.73 0.02
CA GLY A 160 18.11 2.43 -0.09
C GLY A 160 17.19 1.31 -0.57
N LEU A 161 17.79 0.13 -0.72
CA LEU A 161 17.11 -1.10 -1.07
C LEU A 161 16.75 -1.88 0.19
N VAL A 162 15.48 -2.25 0.34
CA VAL A 162 14.96 -2.96 1.52
C VAL A 162 14.19 -4.22 1.12
N LYS A 163 14.00 -5.15 2.05
CA LYS A 163 13.10 -6.29 1.88
C LYS A 163 11.71 -5.95 2.43
N ARG A 164 10.66 -6.51 1.83
CA ARG A 164 9.26 -6.45 2.32
C ARG A 164 8.74 -7.87 2.52
N THR A 165 7.72 -8.04 3.35
CA THR A 165 7.20 -9.36 3.76
C THR A 165 6.63 -10.13 2.58
N PHE A 166 5.85 -9.48 1.73
CA PHE A 166 5.13 -10.13 0.62
C PHE A 166 5.77 -9.99 -0.76
N TRP A 167 7.03 -9.52 -0.83
CA TRP A 167 7.74 -9.33 -2.11
C TRP A 167 9.03 -10.12 -2.17
N ALA A 168 9.22 -10.85 -3.27
CA ALA A 168 10.47 -11.51 -3.56
C ALA A 168 11.54 -10.48 -3.96
N GLY A 169 12.68 -10.49 -3.28
CA GLY A 169 13.81 -9.61 -3.57
C GLY A 169 13.80 -8.31 -2.78
N GLN A 170 14.49 -7.30 -3.31
CA GLN A 170 14.55 -5.97 -2.73
C GLN A 170 13.64 -5.00 -3.47
N VAL A 171 13.25 -3.93 -2.79
CA VAL A 171 12.44 -2.83 -3.31
C VAL A 171 13.15 -1.52 -2.96
N ALA A 172 12.99 -0.50 -3.81
CA ALA A 172 13.52 0.84 -3.57
C ALA A 172 12.61 1.59 -2.59
N ALA A 173 13.20 2.13 -1.52
CA ALA A 173 12.50 3.00 -0.58
C ALA A 173 12.70 4.47 -0.97
N TRP A 174 11.60 5.22 -1.07
CA TRP A 174 11.58 6.63 -1.46
C TRP A 174 10.87 7.45 -0.39
N ASN A 175 11.57 8.39 0.23
CA ASN A 175 10.97 9.29 1.23
C ASN A 175 10.39 10.53 0.55
N ILE A 176 9.14 10.86 0.89
CA ILE A 176 8.43 12.06 0.43
C ILE A 176 7.79 12.79 1.62
N MET A 177 7.50 14.08 1.42
CA MET A 177 6.61 14.85 2.30
C MET A 177 5.22 14.91 1.65
N TYR A 178 4.37 13.93 1.95
CA TYR A 178 3.00 13.89 1.44
C TYR A 178 2.20 15.08 1.97
N GLN A 179 1.52 15.80 1.06
CA GLN A 179 0.86 17.09 1.33
C GLN A 179 1.81 18.14 1.96
N GLY A 180 3.12 17.99 1.78
CA GLY A 180 4.15 18.88 2.34
C GLY A 180 4.40 18.73 3.84
N VAL A 181 3.65 17.88 4.56
CA VAL A 181 3.70 17.83 6.03
C VAL A 181 3.78 16.43 6.64
N ILE A 182 3.44 15.37 5.91
CA ILE A 182 3.47 13.99 6.41
C ILE A 182 4.66 13.24 5.79
N PRO A 183 5.66 12.83 6.58
CA PRO A 183 6.74 11.97 6.09
C PRO A 183 6.19 10.59 5.72
N VAL A 184 6.33 10.22 4.45
CA VAL A 184 5.92 8.92 3.90
C VAL A 184 7.12 8.27 3.22
N THR A 185 7.34 6.98 3.50
CA THR A 185 8.24 6.14 2.70
C THR A 185 7.38 5.33 1.74
N VAL A 186 7.55 5.55 0.43
CA VAL A 186 6.92 4.77 -0.63
C VAL A 186 7.89 3.68 -1.07
N PHE A 187 7.42 2.44 -1.17
CA PHE A 187 8.23 1.32 -1.64
C PHE A 187 7.86 0.98 -3.08
N VAL A 188 8.87 0.87 -3.94
CA VAL A 188 8.70 0.65 -5.37
C VAL A 188 9.57 -0.51 -5.82
N ASN A 189 9.01 -1.46 -6.57
CA ASN A 189 9.78 -2.58 -7.12
C ASN A 189 10.54 -2.19 -8.41
N THR A 190 11.29 -3.14 -8.97
CA THR A 190 12.05 -2.94 -10.21
C THR A 190 11.21 -2.64 -11.46
N CYS A 191 9.90 -2.87 -11.40
CA CYS A 191 8.94 -2.55 -12.46
C CYS A 191 8.26 -1.19 -12.26
N ASN A 192 8.78 -0.36 -11.35
CA ASN A 192 8.19 0.91 -10.95
C ASN A 192 6.75 0.80 -10.41
N VAL A 193 6.42 -0.33 -9.79
CA VAL A 193 5.12 -0.53 -9.15
C VAL A 193 5.25 -0.21 -7.67
N VAL A 194 4.29 0.56 -7.14
CA VAL A 194 4.18 0.78 -5.69
C VAL A 194 3.76 -0.52 -5.01
N VAL A 195 4.55 -0.96 -4.03
CA VAL A 195 4.36 -2.24 -3.33
C VAL A 195 3.99 -2.08 -1.85
N GLY A 196 3.80 -0.83 -1.44
CA GLY A 196 3.44 -0.46 -0.09
C GLY A 196 3.95 0.92 0.26
N TYR A 197 3.58 1.38 1.45
CA TYR A 197 4.03 2.64 2.00
C TYR A 197 3.94 2.64 3.51
N ASP A 198 4.80 3.42 4.15
CA ASP A 198 4.82 3.58 5.59
C ASP A 198 4.80 5.07 5.94
N TYR A 199 4.17 5.43 7.06
CA TYR A 199 4.17 6.81 7.54
C TYR A 199 3.99 6.87 9.07
N PHE A 200 4.15 8.07 9.61
CA PHE A 200 3.77 8.39 10.98
C PHE A 200 2.61 9.38 10.98
N ALA A 201 1.51 9.03 11.65
CA ALA A 201 0.44 9.99 11.92
C ALA A 201 0.99 11.06 12.89
N PRO A 202 1.15 12.33 12.48
CA PRO A 202 1.96 13.30 13.20
C PRO A 202 1.44 13.61 14.62
N VAL A 203 0.13 13.67 14.80
CA VAL A 203 -0.51 14.07 16.06
C VAL A 203 -0.51 12.91 17.07
N GLU A 204 -0.75 11.70 16.61
CA GLU A 204 -0.81 10.50 17.44
C GLU A 204 0.57 9.88 17.68
N ARG A 205 1.57 10.20 16.85
CA ARG A 205 2.83 9.43 16.74
C ARG A 205 2.57 7.93 16.53
N THR A 206 1.52 7.65 15.78
CA THR A 206 1.18 6.29 15.38
C THR A 206 2.00 5.91 14.16
N ARG A 207 2.68 4.77 14.21
CA ARG A 207 3.32 4.17 13.03
C ARG A 207 2.26 3.39 12.25
N VAL A 208 2.28 3.58 10.94
CA VAL A 208 1.47 2.82 10.00
C VAL A 208 2.39 2.24 8.95
N ILE A 209 2.26 0.94 8.72
CA ILE A 209 2.92 0.24 7.60
C ILE A 209 1.85 -0.41 6.76
N THR A 210 2.00 -0.32 5.44
CA THR A 210 1.09 -0.94 4.48
C THR A 210 1.91 -1.76 3.51
N GLU A 211 1.60 -3.06 3.40
CA GLU A 211 2.19 -3.94 2.40
C GLU A 211 1.14 -4.40 1.40
N PHE A 212 1.51 -4.40 0.12
CA PHE A 212 0.67 -4.88 -0.98
C PHE A 212 1.10 -6.28 -1.43
N PHE A 213 0.16 -7.08 -1.91
CA PHE A 213 0.39 -8.40 -2.51
C PHE A 213 -0.72 -8.73 -3.52
N ASP A 214 -0.46 -9.69 -4.41
CA ASP A 214 -1.35 -10.03 -5.53
C ASP A 214 -1.70 -8.82 -6.42
N LEU A 215 -0.70 -7.99 -6.67
CA LEU A 215 -0.84 -6.72 -7.38
C LEU A 215 -1.05 -6.92 -8.89
N LYS A 216 -1.98 -6.15 -9.45
CA LYS A 216 -2.27 -6.04 -10.89
C LYS A 216 -2.16 -4.57 -11.31
N ALA A 217 -1.18 -4.25 -12.16
CA ALA A 217 -0.84 -2.92 -12.64
C ALA A 217 -0.27 -2.95 -14.08
#